data_AF-G8WSI1-F1
#
_entry.id   AF-G8WSI1-F1
#
_cell.length_a   1.000
_cell.length_b   1.000
_cell.length_c   1.000
_cell.angle_alpha   90.00
_cell.angle_beta   90.00
_cell.angle_gamma   90.00
#
_symmetry.space_group_name_H-M   'P 1'
#
loop_
_entity.id
_entity.type
_entity.pdbx_description
1 polymer ?
#
loop_
_entity_poly.entity_id
_entity_poly.type
_entity_poly.pdbx_seq_one_letter_code
_entity_poly.pdbx_strand_id
1 'polypeptide(L)'
;MVLSELLTNAVRHARVSPGREIETRFVRVGDGVRIEVHDADDRWPVAREMGADAPGGRGLLLVAALADVWDVAPREGVGKVVWAEVRVPGAT
;
A
#
# COMPACT_ATOMS: atom_id res chain seq x y z
N MET A 1 3.10 -8.89 -6.20
CA MET A 1 1.77 -8.90 -5.55
C MET A 1 1.57 -7.69 -4.66
N VAL A 2 2.36 -7.47 -3.59
CA VAL A 2 2.22 -6.33 -2.66
C VAL A 2 2.10 -4.96 -3.36
N LEU A 3 3.05 -4.60 -4.24
CA LEU A 3 2.99 -3.36 -5.02
C LEU A 3 1.68 -3.23 -5.81
N SER A 4 1.23 -4.30 -6.45
CA SER A 4 0.02 -4.27 -7.29
C SER A 4 -1.22 -3.99 -6.45
N GLU A 5 -1.31 -4.56 -5.24
CA GLU A 5 -2.44 -4.30 -4.33
C GLU A 5 -2.42 -2.87 -3.80
N LEU A 6 -1.26 -2.38 -3.34
CA LEU A 6 -1.12 -1.01 -2.88
C LEU A 6 -1.43 0.01 -3.99
N LEU A 7 -0.90 -0.20 -5.19
CA LEU A 7 -1.15 0.66 -6.33
C LEU A 7 -2.61 0.60 -6.79
N THR A 8 -3.22 -0.58 -6.80
CA THR A 8 -4.65 -0.74 -7.11
C THR A 8 -5.52 -0.01 -6.10
N ASN A 9 -5.18 -0.07 -4.82
CA ASN A 9 -5.89 0.66 -3.77
C ASN A 9 -5.80 2.18 -4.00
N ALA A 10 -4.60 2.70 -4.27
CA ALA A 10 -4.41 4.12 -4.55
C ALA A 10 -5.22 4.54 -5.79
N VAL A 11 -5.10 3.83 -6.92
CA VAL A 11 -5.81 4.16 -8.17
C VAL A 11 -7.33 4.08 -8.02
N ARG A 12 -7.85 3.07 -7.32
CA ARG A 12 -9.31 2.86 -7.21
C ARG A 12 -9.98 3.68 -6.11
N HIS A 13 -9.25 4.02 -5.05
CA HIS A 13 -9.86 4.58 -3.84
C HIS A 13 -9.43 6.01 -3.54
N ALA A 14 -8.29 6.49 -4.04
CA ALA A 14 -7.92 7.89 -3.90
C ALA A 14 -8.88 8.77 -4.70
N ARG A 15 -9.50 9.74 -4.02
CA ARG A 15 -10.37 10.75 -4.63
C ARG A 15 -9.58 12.04 -4.73
N VAL A 16 -8.84 12.15 -5.82
CA VAL A 16 -7.94 13.28 -6.06
C VAL A 16 -8.41 14.10 -7.25
N SER A 17 -8.18 15.41 -7.22
CA SER A 17 -8.42 16.27 -8.38
C SER A 17 -7.56 15.81 -9.58
N PRO A 18 -8.02 16.02 -10.82
CA PRO A 18 -7.23 15.72 -12.01
C PRO A 18 -5.82 16.34 -11.95
N GLY A 19 -4.82 15.61 -12.43
CA GLY A 19 -3.42 16.05 -12.43
C GLY A 19 -2.65 15.78 -11.13
N ARG A 20 -3.24 15.06 -10.16
CA ARG A 20 -2.50 14.51 -9.02
C ARG A 20 -1.94 13.14 -9.36
N GLU A 21 -0.64 12.98 -9.15
CA GLU A 21 0.09 11.75 -9.43
C GLU A 21 0.05 10.78 -8.24
N ILE A 22 0.17 9.50 -8.55
CA ILE A 22 0.50 8.45 -7.59
C ILE A 22 1.98 8.15 -7.74
N GLU A 23 2.73 8.24 -6.65
CA GLU A 23 4.17 8.00 -6.64
C GLU A 23 4.46 6.67 -5.95
N THR A 24 5.43 5.93 -6.48
CA THR A 24 5.92 4.69 -5.88
C THR A 24 7.39 4.82 -5.52
N ARG A 25 7.75 4.49 -4.28
CA ARG A 25 9.14 4.48 -3.81
C ARG A 25 9.54 3.09 -3.33
N PHE A 26 10.78 2.72 -3.61
CA PHE A 26 11.38 1.48 -3.14
C PHE A 26 12.64 1.81 -2.35
N VAL A 27 12.68 1.38 -1.09
CA VAL A 27 13.79 1.66 -0.18
C VAL A 27 14.34 0.33 0.32
N ARG A 28 15.65 0.11 0.21
CA ARG A 28 16.30 -1.06 0.80
C ARG A 28 16.30 -0.92 2.33
N VAL A 29 15.76 -1.90 3.04
CA VAL A 29 15.72 -1.92 4.51
C VAL A 29 16.24 -3.28 4.97
N GLY A 30 17.43 -3.31 5.59
CA GLY A 30 18.07 -4.56 6.01
C GLY A 30 18.30 -5.53 4.84
N ASP A 31 17.68 -6.71 4.94
CA ASP A 31 17.66 -7.80 3.97
C ASP A 31 16.39 -7.78 3.07
N GLY A 32 15.63 -6.69 3.11
CA GLY A 32 14.37 -6.54 2.40
C GLY A 32 14.22 -5.22 1.66
N VAL A 33 12.99 -4.98 1.21
CA VAL A 33 12.55 -3.74 0.55
C VAL A 33 11.30 -3.21 1.23
N ARG A 34 11.29 -1.91 1.49
CA ARG A 34 10.08 -1.14 1.77
C ARG A 34 9.52 -0.62 0.45
N ILE A 35 8.27 -0.96 0.18
CA ILE A 35 7.49 -0.50 -0.96
C ILE A 35 6.52 0.55 -0.43
N GLU A 36 6.59 1.77 -0.97
CA GLU A 36 5.71 2.87 -0.61
C GLU A 36 4.86 3.27 -1.80
N VAL A 37 3.57 3.53 -1.56
CA VAL A 37 2.66 4.12 -2.54
C VAL A 37 2.04 5.36 -1.94
N HIS A 38 2.27 6.48 -2.60
CA HIS A 38 1.85 7.81 -2.19
C HIS A 38 0.68 8.27 -3.07
N ASP A 39 -0.39 8.74 -2.46
CA ASP A 39 -1.50 9.38 -3.17
C ASP A 39 -1.91 10.68 -2.47
N ALA A 40 -2.62 11.56 -3.19
CA ALA A 40 -2.99 12.88 -2.69
C ALA A 40 -4.34 12.92 -1.93
N ASP A 41 -4.73 11.81 -1.29
CA ASP A 41 -5.97 11.70 -0.53
C ASP A 41 -5.68 11.34 0.93
N ASP A 42 -6.15 12.18 1.86
CA ASP A 42 -5.89 12.02 3.29
C ASP A 42 -6.71 10.88 3.94
N ARG A 43 -7.62 10.22 3.21
CA ARG A 43 -8.45 9.15 3.75
C ARG A 43 -7.65 7.87 3.95
N TRP A 44 -7.63 7.36 5.18
CA TRP A 44 -6.88 6.17 5.55
C TRP A 44 -7.50 4.91 4.92
N PRO A 45 -6.68 3.96 4.46
CA PRO A 45 -7.16 2.66 4.00
C PRO A 45 -7.78 1.91 5.17
N VAL A 46 -8.93 1.28 4.95
CA VAL A 46 -9.60 0.46 5.97
C VAL A 46 -9.67 -0.97 5.45
N ALA A 47 -9.05 -1.89 6.18
CA ALA A 47 -9.21 -3.32 5.91
C ALA A 47 -10.68 -3.69 6.11
N ARG A 48 -11.29 -4.27 5.07
CA ARG A 48 -12.67 -4.75 5.13
C ARG A 48 -12.65 -6.27 5.11
N GLU A 49 -13.14 -6.88 6.17
CA GLU A 49 -13.54 -8.28 6.13
C GLU A 49 -14.83 -8.38 5.32
N MET A 50 -14.67 -8.77 4.06
CA MET A 50 -15.77 -9.09 3.19
C MET A 50 -15.99 -10.61 3.21
N GLY A 51 -17.25 -11.05 3.19
CA GLY A 51 -17.58 -12.48 3.11
C GLY A 51 -16.86 -13.18 1.95
N ALA A 52 -16.62 -14.48 2.07
CA ALA A 52 -15.80 -15.27 1.13
C ALA A 52 -16.20 -15.10 -0.34
N ASP A 53 -17.49 -14.88 -0.62
CA ASP A 53 -18.03 -14.75 -1.99
C ASP A 53 -18.11 -13.31 -2.51
N ALA A 54 -17.71 -12.31 -1.71
CA ALA A 54 -17.82 -10.93 -2.14
C ALA A 54 -16.74 -10.58 -3.19
N PRO A 55 -17.09 -9.90 -4.29
CA PRO A 55 -16.11 -9.46 -5.29
C PRO A 55 -15.27 -8.29 -4.75
N GLY A 56 -14.00 -8.54 -4.44
CA GLY A 56 -13.02 -7.51 -4.03
C GLY A 56 -12.86 -7.30 -2.52
N GLY A 57 -12.19 -6.20 -2.15
CA GLY A 57 -11.99 -5.78 -0.75
C GLY A 57 -10.85 -6.49 0.01
N ARG A 58 -10.18 -7.46 -0.62
CA ARG A 58 -9.12 -8.25 0.03
C ARG A 58 -7.71 -7.66 -0.09
N GLY A 59 -7.53 -6.56 -0.82
CA GLY A 59 -6.19 -6.06 -1.15
C GLY A 59 -5.32 -5.78 0.08
N LEU A 60 -5.87 -5.11 1.11
CA LEU A 60 -5.14 -4.89 2.37
C LEU A 60 -4.91 -6.17 3.18
N LEU A 61 -5.81 -7.14 3.09
CA LEU A 61 -5.61 -8.45 3.73
C LEU A 61 -4.47 -9.23 3.03
N LEU A 62 -4.37 -9.13 1.71
CA LEU A 62 -3.26 -9.71 0.96
C LEU A 62 -1.94 -9.02 1.27
N VAL A 63 -1.94 -7.69 1.42
CA VAL A 63 -0.75 -6.95 1.89
C VAL A 63 -0.37 -7.42 3.29
N ALA A 64 -1.32 -7.50 4.22
CA ALA A 64 -1.08 -7.96 5.59
C ALA A 64 -0.57 -9.41 5.67
N ALA A 65 -0.98 -10.28 4.74
CA ALA A 65 -0.55 -11.67 4.70
C ALA A 65 0.83 -11.88 4.05
N LEU A 66 1.23 -10.99 3.14
CA LEU A 66 2.46 -11.13 2.35
C LEU A 66 3.61 -10.24 2.85
N ALA A 67 3.31 -9.16 3.55
CA ALA A 67 4.30 -8.24 4.10
C ALA A 67 4.69 -8.64 5.53
N ASP A 68 5.94 -8.40 5.89
CA ASP A 68 6.42 -8.55 7.26
C ASP A 68 5.80 -7.51 8.19
N VAL A 69 5.64 -6.30 7.67
CA VAL A 69 4.97 -5.17 8.32
C VAL A 69 4.43 -4.24 7.25
N TRP A 70 3.31 -3.59 7.53
CA TRP A 70 2.77 -2.54 6.69
C TRP A 70 2.07 -1.50 7.57
N ASP A 71 2.01 -0.26 7.10
CA ASP A 71 1.32 0.82 7.80
C ASP A 71 0.92 1.93 6.82
N VAL A 72 0.26 2.95 7.35
CA VAL A 72 -0.10 4.19 6.67
C VAL A 72 0.40 5.39 7.46
N ALA A 73 0.89 6.41 6.76
CA ALA A 73 1.30 7.67 7.36
C ALA A 73 0.91 8.85 6.47
N PRO A 74 0.86 10.09 7.02
CA PRO A 74 0.88 11.28 6.19
C PRO A 74 2.15 11.30 5.33
N ARG A 75 2.04 11.78 4.08
CA ARG A 75 3.23 12.04 3.25
C ARG A 75 3.65 13.50 3.35
N GLU A 76 4.81 13.84 2.81
CA GLU A 76 5.19 15.25 2.66
C GLU A 76 4.22 15.95 1.69
N GLY A 77 3.56 17.01 2.17
CA GLY A 77 2.49 17.68 1.44
C GLY A 77 1.11 17.03 1.66
N VAL A 78 0.25 17.08 0.64
CA VAL A 78 -1.15 16.62 0.73
C VAL A 78 -1.25 15.13 0.46
N GLY A 79 -1.96 14.39 1.32
CA GLY A 79 -2.28 12.98 1.15
C GLY A 79 -1.51 12.06 2.08
N LYS A 80 -1.40 10.81 1.67
CA LYS A 80 -0.85 9.73 2.50
C LYS A 80 0.13 8.86 1.74
N VAL A 81 0.91 8.12 2.51
CA VAL A 81 1.70 6.99 2.06
C VAL A 81 1.17 5.72 2.71
N VAL A 82 0.90 4.69 1.90
CA VAL A 82 0.72 3.32 2.38
C VAL A 82 1.98 2.55 2.02
N TRP A 83 2.59 1.90 3.01
CA TRP A 83 3.87 1.22 2.82
C TRP A 83 3.86 -0.18 3.40
N ALA A 84 4.69 -1.05 2.83
CA ALA A 84 4.87 -2.42 3.27
C ALA A 84 6.33 -2.84 3.13
N GLU A 85 6.86 -3.57 4.11
CA GLU A 85 8.17 -4.21 4.05
C GLU A 85 8.06 -5.68 3.72
N VAL A 86 8.95 -6.14 2.84
CA VAL A 86 9.08 -7.55 2.44
C VAL A 86 10.55 -7.93 2.50
N ARG A 87 10.89 -8.92 3.32
CA ARG A 87 12.24 -9.50 3.42
C ARG A 87 12.52 -10.47 2.28
N VAL A 88 13.79 -10.56 1.88
CA VAL A 88 14.24 -11.60 0.94
C VAL A 88 14.57 -12.85 1.73
N PRO A 89 13.87 -13.99 1.52
CA PRO A 89 14.19 -15.22 2.22
C PRO A 89 15.63 -15.65 1.92
N GLY A 90 16.43 -15.88 2.97
CA GLY A 90 17.79 -16.41 2.86
C GLY A 90 18.91 -15.38 2.64
N ALA A 91 18.64 -14.09 2.78
CA ALA A 91 19.67 -13.06 2.81
C ALA A 91 20.27 -12.95 4.23
N THR A 92 21.26 -13.79 4.54
CA THR A 92 22.16 -13.66 5.69
C THR A 92 23.49 -13.04 5.28
#